data_AF-A0A6G7NYM3-F1
#
_entry.id   AF-A0A6G7NYM3-F1
#
_cell.length_a   1.000
_cell.length_b   1.000
_cell.length_c   1.000
_cell.angle_alpha   90.00
_cell.angle_beta   90.00
_cell.angle_gamma   90.00
#
_symmetry.space_group_name_H-M   'P 1'
#
loop_
_entity.id
_entity.type
_entity.pdbx_description
1 polymer ?
#
loop_
_entity_poly.entity_id
_entity_poly.type
_entity_poly.pdbx_seq_one_letter_code
_entity_poly.pdbx_strand_id
1 'polypeptide(L)'
;MFSGLSFNSLLVLVLTLQLVFYSIALVKVWFHVIMLMMVLEFLSISLFFCGAVLVVKSISPLLIFFLATLMVCEASMGLGLVVGLTRGRSNEAVII
;
A
#
# COMPACT_ATOMS: atom_id res chain seq x y z
N MET A 1 -14.49 29.00 7.84
CA MET A 1 -15.41 27.94 7.35
C MET A 1 -14.93 26.51 7.71
N PHE A 2 -14.11 26.34 8.78
CA PHE A 2 -13.54 25.03 9.18
C PHE A 2 -13.73 24.70 10.67
N SER A 3 -14.60 25.40 11.39
CA SER A 3 -14.72 25.31 12.86
C SER A 3 -15.65 24.19 13.36
N GLY A 4 -15.95 23.17 12.55
CA GLY A 4 -16.87 22.09 12.92
C GLY A 4 -16.46 20.69 12.46
N LEU A 5 -15.30 20.52 11.82
CA LEU A 5 -14.84 19.21 11.37
C LEU A 5 -14.07 18.53 12.52
N SER A 6 -14.63 17.43 13.02
CA SER A 6 -13.96 16.57 13.99
C SER A 6 -12.65 16.02 13.38
N PHE A 7 -11.65 15.80 14.23
CA PHE A 7 -10.33 15.29 13.84
C PHE A 7 -10.40 14.03 12.95
N ASN A 8 -11.37 13.15 13.25
CA ASN A 8 -11.62 11.94 12.46
C ASN A 8 -12.07 12.25 11.03
N SER A 9 -12.92 13.26 10.82
CA SER A 9 -13.39 13.64 9.49
C SER A 9 -12.27 14.24 8.64
N LEU A 10 -11.33 14.98 9.25
CA LEU A 10 -10.15 15.49 8.54
C LEU A 10 -9.20 14.36 8.15
N LEU A 11 -8.97 13.38 9.04
CA LEU A 11 -8.18 12.19 8.73
C LEU A 11 -8.77 11.40 7.55
N VAL A 12 -10.08 11.14 7.58
CA VAL A 12 -10.79 10.42 6.51
C VAL A 12 -10.72 11.19 5.18
N LEU A 13 -10.86 12.52 5.20
CA LEU A 13 -10.75 13.36 4.00
C LEU A 13 -9.34 13.28 3.39
N VAL A 14 -8.29 13.42 4.20
CA VAL A 14 -6.90 13.35 3.71
C VAL A 14 -6.60 11.97 3.13
N LEU A 15 -7.06 10.90 3.79
CA LEU A 15 -6.88 9.52 3.31
C LEU A 15 -7.60 9.22 2.01
N THR A 16 -8.86 9.65 1.88
CA THR A 16 -9.62 9.48 0.63
C THR A 16 -8.95 10.21 -0.52
N LEU A 17 -8.47 11.42 -0.30
CA LEU A 17 -7.75 12.20 -1.31
C LEU A 17 -6.43 11.53 -1.70
N GLN A 18 -5.69 11.00 -0.73
CA GLN A 18 -4.44 10.30 -0.95
C GLN A 18 -4.64 8.95 -1.69
N LEU A 19 -5.69 8.19 -1.37
CA LEU A 19 -6.09 6.98 -2.09
C LEU A 19 -6.43 7.29 -3.56
N VAL A 20 -7.19 8.36 -3.81
CA VAL A 20 -7.52 8.80 -5.17
C VAL A 20 -6.25 9.15 -5.94
N PHE A 21 -5.32 9.90 -5.35
CA PHE A 21 -4.05 10.21 -5.98
C PHE A 21 -3.23 8.96 -6.33
N TYR A 22 -3.13 8.00 -5.41
CA TYR A 22 -2.42 6.74 -5.67
C TYR A 22 -3.09 5.89 -6.75
N SER A 23 -4.42 5.82 -6.80
CA SER A 23 -5.14 5.09 -7.85
C SER A 23 -4.85 5.65 -9.25
N ILE A 24 -4.78 6.98 -9.38
CA ILE A 24 -4.44 7.66 -10.63
C ILE A 24 -2.98 7.37 -11.04
N ALA A 25 -2.06 7.38 -10.06
CA ALA A 25 -0.66 7.02 -10.31
C ALA A 25 -0.51 5.57 -10.78
N LEU A 26 -1.30 4.65 -10.22
CA LEU A 26 -1.28 3.23 -10.55
C LEU A 26 -1.67 2.99 -12.02
N VAL A 27 -2.69 3.68 -12.52
CA VAL A 27 -3.11 3.61 -13.93
C VAL A 27 -2.00 4.09 -14.88
N LYS A 28 -1.23 5.11 -14.50
CA LYS A 28 -0.14 5.63 -15.34
C LYS A 28 1.12 4.76 -15.37
N VAL A 29 1.39 4.00 -14.31
CA VAL A 29 2.68 3.30 -14.12
C VAL A 29 2.58 1.79 -14.35
N TRP A 30 1.45 1.32 -14.90
CA TRP A 30 1.11 -0.09 -15.10
C TRP A 30 2.20 -0.96 -15.78
N PHE A 31 3.06 -0.34 -16.60
CA PHE A 31 4.15 -1.05 -17.30
C PHE A 31 5.36 -1.40 -16.42
N HIS A 32 5.56 -0.70 -15.30
CA HIS A 32 6.67 -0.97 -14.39
C HIS A 32 6.19 -1.73 -13.15
N VAL A 33 6.27 -3.07 -13.21
CA VAL A 33 5.85 -3.97 -12.11
C VAL A 33 6.45 -3.57 -10.75
N ILE A 34 7.72 -3.14 -10.73
CA ILE A 34 8.41 -2.69 -9.51
C ILE A 34 7.69 -1.47 -8.89
N MET A 35 7.33 -0.50 -9.71
CA MET A 35 6.65 0.71 -9.27
C MET A 35 5.21 0.40 -8.82
N LEU A 36 4.53 -0.53 -9.48
CA LEU A 36 3.20 -0.99 -9.09
C LEU A 36 3.24 -1.66 -7.70
N MET A 37 4.26 -2.47 -7.42
CA MET A 37 4.48 -3.08 -6.11
C MET A 37 4.78 -2.03 -5.04
N MET A 38 5.62 -1.03 -5.34
CA MET A 38 5.89 0.08 -4.41
C MET A 38 4.62 0.87 -4.06
N VAL A 39 3.73 1.10 -5.03
CA VAL A 39 2.46 1.81 -4.78
C VAL A 39 1.51 0.97 -3.93
N LEU A 40 1.42 -0.34 -4.18
CA LEU A 40 0.61 -1.27 -3.38
C LEU A 40 1.08 -1.31 -1.91
N GLU A 41 2.38 -1.45 -1.70
CA GLU A 41 2.97 -1.45 -0.35
C GLU A 41 2.69 -0.15 0.40
N PHE A 42 2.85 0.98 -0.28
CA PHE A 42 2.56 2.29 0.32
C PHE A 42 1.08 2.42 0.71
N LEU A 43 0.18 1.86 -0.10
CA LEU A 43 -1.26 1.85 0.15
C LEU A 43 -1.62 0.95 1.35
N SER A 44 -1.03 -0.24 1.43
CA SER A 44 -1.22 -1.18 2.55
C SER A 44 -0.76 -0.56 3.88
N ILE A 45 0.43 0.05 3.92
CA ILE A 45 0.95 0.72 5.12
C ILE A 45 0.07 1.90 5.54
N SER A 46 -0.39 2.71 4.57
CA SER A 46 -1.25 3.87 4.84
C SER A 46 -2.60 3.46 5.43
N LEU A 47 -3.22 2.40 4.88
CA LEU A 47 -4.47 1.84 5.40
C LEU A 47 -4.29 1.25 6.79
N PHE A 48 -3.19 0.54 7.03
CA PHE A 48 -2.89 -0.02 8.34
C PHE A 48 -2.69 1.05 9.40
N PHE A 49 -1.93 2.10 9.11
CA PHE A 49 -1.71 3.19 10.06
C PHE A 49 -3.03 3.91 10.40
N CYS A 50 -3.88 4.15 9.39
CA CYS A 50 -5.21 4.69 9.62
C CYS A 50 -6.08 3.78 10.49
N GLY A 51 -6.18 2.50 10.13
CA GLY A 51 -6.98 1.52 10.87
C GLY A 51 -6.48 1.36 12.30
N ALA A 52 -5.16 1.34 12.49
CA ALA A 52 -4.54 1.29 13.80
C ALA A 52 -4.91 2.53 14.63
N VAL A 53 -4.87 3.74 14.07
CA VAL A 53 -5.25 4.98 14.79
C VAL A 53 -6.74 5.00 15.14
N LEU A 54 -7.62 4.57 14.22
CA LEU A 54 -9.07 4.58 14.44
C LEU A 54 -9.52 3.51 15.44
N VAL A 55 -8.84 2.35 15.46
CA VAL A 55 -9.29 1.17 16.21
C VAL A 55 -8.35 0.84 17.39
N VAL A 56 -7.35 1.68 17.68
CA VAL A 56 -6.35 1.46 18.75
C VAL A 56 -6.96 1.15 20.11
N LYS A 57 -8.15 1.72 20.38
CA LYS A 57 -8.87 1.52 21.65
C LYS A 57 -9.64 0.21 21.73
N SER A 58 -9.92 -0.43 20.59
CA SER A 58 -10.84 -1.57 20.51
C SER A 58 -10.15 -2.88 20.12
N ILE A 59 -9.02 -2.83 19.42
CA ILE A 59 -8.30 -4.02 18.95
C ILE A 59 -7.18 -4.38 19.93
N SER A 60 -7.01 -5.69 20.17
CA SER A 60 -5.89 -6.21 20.96
C SER A 60 -4.55 -5.93 20.28
N PRO A 61 -3.50 -5.55 21.03
CA PRO A 61 -2.18 -5.25 20.45
C PRO A 61 -1.57 -6.44 19.68
N LEU A 62 -1.91 -7.68 20.06
CA LEU A 62 -1.49 -8.89 19.34
C LEU A 62 -1.99 -8.94 17.89
N LEU A 63 -3.23 -8.52 17.65
CA LEU A 63 -3.79 -8.47 16.30
C LEU A 63 -3.11 -7.40 15.44
N ILE A 64 -2.77 -6.24 16.03
CA ILE A 64 -2.03 -5.18 15.34
C ILE A 64 -0.65 -5.69 14.92
N PHE A 65 0.03 -6.39 15.83
CA PHE A 65 1.32 -7.01 15.53
C PHE A 65 1.20 -8.06 14.42
N PHE A 66 0.22 -8.94 14.50
CA PHE A 66 -0.02 -9.98 13.49
C PHE A 66 -0.31 -9.37 12.09
N LEU A 67 -1.15 -8.34 12.02
CA LEU A 67 -1.42 -7.60 10.78
C LEU A 67 -0.15 -6.94 10.22
N ALA A 68 0.66 -6.33 11.08
CA ALA A 68 1.94 -5.75 10.67
C ALA A 68 2.87 -6.82 10.07
N THR A 69 2.97 -8.00 10.70
CA THR A 69 3.78 -9.10 10.16
C THR A 69 3.24 -9.64 8.84
N LEU A 70 1.91 -9.70 8.67
CA LEU A 70 1.30 -10.14 7.42
C LEU A 70 1.62 -9.18 6.26
N MET A 71 1.58 -7.86 6.49
CA MET A 71 2.00 -6.90 5.46
C MET A 71 3.45 -7.07 5.05
N VAL A 72 4.36 -7.27 6.01
CA VAL A 72 5.78 -7.54 5.69
C VAL A 72 5.93 -8.85 4.90
N CYS A 73 5.15 -9.88 5.24
CA CYS A 73 5.12 -11.12 4.48
C CYS A 73 4.64 -10.91 3.04
N GLU A 74 3.54 -10.19 2.81
CA GLU A 74 3.07 -9.87 1.45
C GLU A 74 4.13 -9.09 0.65
N ALA A 75 4.76 -8.08 1.25
CA ALA A 75 5.83 -7.31 0.64
C ALA A 75 7.01 -8.19 0.21
N SER A 76 7.42 -9.11 1.08
CA SER A 76 8.53 -10.02 0.81
C SER A 76 8.22 -11.03 -0.31
N MET A 77 7.01 -11.57 -0.35
CA MET A 77 6.55 -12.44 -1.44
C MET A 77 6.49 -11.65 -2.75
N GLY A 78 6.02 -10.41 -2.67
CA GLY A 78 5.94 -9.49 -3.77
C GLY A 78 7.28 -9.17 -4.43
N LEU A 79 8.27 -8.82 -3.62
CA LEU A 79 9.65 -8.63 -4.09
C LEU A 79 10.23 -9.93 -4.68
N GLY A 80 9.95 -11.08 -4.07
CA GLY A 80 10.33 -12.40 -4.60
C GLY A 80 9.80 -12.64 -6.02
N LEU A 81 8.54 -12.30 -6.28
CA LEU A 81 7.93 -12.38 -7.61
C LEU A 81 8.58 -11.41 -8.60
N VAL A 82 8.85 -10.17 -8.20
CA VAL A 82 9.55 -9.18 -9.02
C VAL A 82 10.96 -9.64 -9.41
N VAL A 83 11.71 -10.20 -8.46
CA VAL A 83 13.05 -10.76 -8.70
C VAL A 83 12.96 -11.99 -9.59
N GLY A 84 11.96 -12.85 -9.40
CA GLY A 84 11.69 -13.99 -10.28
C GLY A 84 11.40 -13.57 -11.72
N LEU A 85 10.52 -12.58 -11.91
CA LEU A 85 10.18 -12.04 -13.22
C LEU A 85 11.37 -11.37 -13.91
N THR A 86 12.17 -10.59 -13.18
CA THR A 86 13.36 -9.94 -13.74
C THR A 86 14.45 -10.94 -14.12
N ARG A 87 14.65 -12.00 -13.34
CA ARG A 87 15.58 -13.10 -13.67
C ARG A 87 15.08 -13.94 -14.83
N GLY A 88 13.78 -14.26 -14.89
CA GLY A 88 13.17 -14.99 -16.00
C GLY A 88 13.24 -14.22 -17.33
N ARG A 89 13.13 -12.89 -17.28
CA ARG A 89 13.20 -12.04 -18.47
C ARG A 89 14.62 -11.73 -18.95
N SER A 90 15.65 -12.07 -18.18
CA SER A 90 17.05 -11.84 -18.57
C SER A 90 17.53 -12.76 -19.70
N ASN A 91 16.77 -13.78 -20.10
CA ASN A 91 17.19 -14.75 -21.12
C ASN A 91 16.33 -14.78 -22.39
N GLU A 92 15.36 -13.87 -22.52
CA GLU A 92 14.60 -13.70 -23.75
C GLU A 92 14.54 -12.20 -24.06
N ALA A 93 15.62 -11.69 -24.63
CA ALA A 93 15.52 -10.56 -25.53
C ALA A 93 14.42 -10.92 -26.53
N VAL A 94 13.27 -10.27 -26.40
CA VAL A 94 12.24 -10.24 -27.43
C VAL A 94 12.93 -9.71 -28.67
N ILE A 95 13.25 -10.64 -29.56
CA ILE A 95 13.62 -10.38 -30.94
C ILE A 95 12.38 -9.71 -31.52
N ILE A 96 12.49 -8.40 -31.74
CA ILE A 96 11.58 -7.65 -32.60
C ILE A 96 11.84 -8.09 -34.03
#